data_AF-A0AAE0AE19-F1
#
_entry.id   AF-A0AAE0AE19-F1
#
_cell.length_a   1.000
_cell.length_b   1.000
_cell.length_c   1.000
_cell.angle_alpha   90.00
_cell.angle_beta   90.00
_cell.angle_gamma   90.00
#
_symmetry.space_group_name_H-M   'P 1'
#
loop_
_entity.id
_entity.type
_entity.pdbx_description
1 polymer ?
#
loop_
_entity_poly.entity_id
_entity_poly.type
_entity_poly.pdbx_seq_one_letter_code
_entity_poly.pdbx_strand_id
1 'polypeptide(L)'
;MKLYSEAMEDTVTSEEAQELFEIAADKFQEMAALALFNWGNVHMSKARKRIFFPEDGSRESVLAQVKSAYEWAKKEYTKAGMRYEEAMKIKPDFYEGLLALGQQKFEQAKLCWCHAIGIKIDVGIVESGTSQEVLELYNKAEDSMERGMQMWEEMEEQCLNGLSKFDKYKSQLQKMGLDGLFKDASPEEAAEQAANMSSQIYLLWGTLLYERSVVEYKLELPTWEECLEVSVEKFELAGASPTDIAVMIKNHSSNQTALEGKIQTPT
;
A
#
# COMPACT_ATOMS: atom_id res chain seq x y z
N MET A 1 51.40 24.31 10.35
CA MET A 1 50.67 23.16 9.79
C MET A 1 50.03 22.29 10.88
N LYS A 2 50.76 21.80 11.88
CA LYS A 2 50.20 20.89 12.90
C LYS A 2 49.03 21.46 13.74
N LEU A 3 49.12 22.74 14.13
CA LEU A 3 48.04 23.42 14.86
C LEU A 3 46.73 23.51 14.07
N TYR A 4 46.81 23.61 12.73
CA TYR A 4 45.62 23.65 11.88
C TYR A 4 44.93 22.29 11.83
N SER A 5 45.69 21.21 11.69
CA SER A 5 45.15 19.85 11.72
C SER A 5 44.57 19.49 13.08
N GLU A 6 45.20 19.91 14.18
CA GLU A 6 44.67 19.70 15.54
C GLU A 6 43.35 20.46 15.74
N ALA A 7 43.26 21.73 15.30
CA ALA A 7 42.03 22.49 15.39
C ALA A 7 40.86 21.89 14.58
N MET A 8 41.14 21.34 13.39
CA MET A 8 40.12 20.64 12.60
C MET A 8 39.65 19.35 13.28
N GLU A 9 40.59 18.54 13.78
CA GLU A 9 40.27 17.28 14.45
C GLU A 9 39.43 17.53 15.71
N ASP A 10 39.82 18.50 16.56
CA ASP A 10 39.06 18.90 17.74
C ASP A 10 37.63 19.38 17.38
N THR A 11 37.48 20.10 16.26
CA THR A 11 36.16 20.56 15.80
C THR A 11 35.29 19.42 15.31
N VAL A 12 35.84 18.48 14.54
CA VAL A 12 35.09 17.33 14.00
C VAL A 12 34.74 16.31 15.09
N THR A 13 35.57 16.21 16.13
CA THR A 13 35.37 15.30 17.25
C THR A 13 34.53 15.89 18.40
N SER A 14 34.06 17.13 18.27
CA SER A 14 33.19 17.76 19.29
C SER A 14 31.83 17.06 19.41
N GLU A 15 31.22 17.14 20.58
CA GLU A 15 29.90 16.52 20.83
C GLU A 15 28.83 17.08 19.87
N GLU A 16 28.83 18.39 19.61
CA GLU A 16 27.89 19.01 18.66
C GLU A 16 28.09 18.51 17.23
N ALA A 17 29.35 18.32 16.80
CA ALA A 17 29.65 17.78 15.48
C ALA A 17 29.17 16.31 15.36
N GLN A 18 29.34 15.51 16.41
CA GLN A 18 28.86 14.13 16.44
C GLN A 18 27.32 14.05 16.37
N GLU A 19 26.59 14.90 17.12
CA GLU A 19 25.12 14.97 17.03
C GLU A 19 24.66 15.33 15.60
N LEU A 20 25.33 16.26 14.92
CA LEU A 20 25.01 16.60 13.53
C LEU A 20 25.30 15.44 12.55
N PHE A 21 26.38 14.69 12.76
CA PHE A 21 26.66 13.51 11.94
C PHE A 21 25.62 12.40 12.14
N GLU A 22 25.12 12.20 13.36
CA GLU A 22 24.03 11.26 13.64
C GLU A 22 22.74 11.69 12.92
N ILE A 23 22.34 12.96 13.03
CA ILE A 23 21.18 13.52 12.32
C ILE A 23 21.33 13.31 10.81
N ALA A 24 22.51 13.62 10.26
CA ALA A 24 22.79 13.44 8.84
C ALA A 24 22.71 11.97 8.41
N ALA A 25 23.30 11.05 9.17
CA ALA A 25 23.26 9.62 8.90
C ALA A 25 21.82 9.10 8.85
N ASP A 26 21.01 9.49 9.85
CA ASP A 26 19.59 9.13 9.93
C ASP A 26 18.79 9.69 8.75
N LYS A 27 19.09 10.92 8.31
CA LYS A 27 18.47 11.51 7.10
C LYS A 27 18.88 10.81 5.81
N PHE A 28 20.14 10.39 5.68
CA PHE A 28 20.56 9.61 4.53
C PHE A 28 19.92 8.22 4.49
N GLN A 29 19.72 7.60 5.65
CA GLN A 29 18.99 6.34 5.78
C GLN A 29 17.52 6.50 5.36
N GLU A 30 16.86 7.56 5.80
CA GLU A 30 15.49 7.92 5.37
C GLU A 30 15.40 8.11 3.85
N MET A 31 16.32 8.89 3.26
CA MET A 31 16.37 9.12 1.82
C MET A 31 16.64 7.83 1.03
N ALA A 32 17.48 6.94 1.53
CA ALA A 32 17.75 5.65 0.90
C ALA A 32 16.51 4.74 0.90
N ALA A 33 15.77 4.69 2.01
CA ALA A 33 14.50 3.97 2.08
C ALA A 33 13.46 4.55 1.10
N LEU A 34 13.32 5.89 1.07
CA LEU A 34 12.41 6.57 0.14
C LEU A 34 12.78 6.35 -1.33
N ALA A 35 14.07 6.29 -1.67
CA ALA A 35 14.51 6.01 -3.03
C ALA A 35 14.08 4.60 -3.50
N LEU A 36 14.26 3.59 -2.63
CA LEU A 36 13.80 2.22 -2.90
C LEU A 36 12.29 2.13 -2.97
N PHE A 37 11.57 2.77 -2.05
CA PHE A 37 10.12 2.87 -2.06
C PHE A 37 9.59 3.44 -3.38
N ASN A 38 10.13 4.58 -3.82
CA ASN A 38 9.73 5.20 -5.08
C ASN A 38 10.09 4.35 -6.30
N TRP A 39 11.20 3.60 -6.25
CA TRP A 39 11.51 2.60 -7.28
C TRP A 39 10.47 1.47 -7.30
N GLY A 40 9.99 1.01 -6.13
CA GLY A 40 8.85 0.09 -6.05
C GLY A 40 7.60 0.66 -6.73
N ASN A 41 7.29 1.94 -6.51
CA ASN A 41 6.15 2.61 -7.15
C ASN A 41 6.27 2.66 -8.67
N VAL A 42 7.48 2.83 -9.22
CA VAL A 42 7.71 2.71 -10.67
C VAL A 42 7.32 1.33 -11.19
N HIS A 43 7.63 0.26 -10.44
CA HIS A 43 7.24 -1.10 -10.80
C HIS A 43 5.72 -1.30 -10.71
N MET A 44 5.04 -0.76 -9.69
CA MET A 44 3.58 -0.75 -9.62
C MET A 44 2.96 -0.07 -10.84
N SER A 45 3.46 1.12 -11.24
CA SER A 45 2.98 1.82 -12.44
C SER A 45 3.18 1.01 -13.72
N LYS A 46 4.32 0.30 -13.85
CA LYS A 46 4.60 -0.58 -14.99
C LYS A 46 3.68 -1.80 -15.03
N ALA A 47 3.28 -2.34 -13.88
CA ALA A 47 2.34 -3.46 -13.79
C ALA A 47 0.92 -3.05 -14.23
N ARG A 48 0.50 -1.82 -13.91
CA ARG A 48 -0.81 -1.25 -14.28
C ARG A 48 -0.90 -0.76 -15.74
N LYS A 49 0.12 -1.01 -16.57
CA LYS A 49 0.13 -0.59 -17.98
C LYS A 49 -1.09 -1.17 -18.71
N ARG A 50 -1.86 -0.31 -19.38
CA ARG A 50 -2.97 -0.73 -20.24
C ARG A 50 -2.47 -1.54 -21.44
N ILE A 51 -3.16 -2.64 -21.74
CA ILE A 51 -2.96 -3.43 -22.95
C ILE A 51 -4.02 -3.01 -23.96
N PHE A 52 -3.61 -2.80 -25.20
CA PHE A 52 -4.51 -2.53 -26.32
C PHE A 52 -4.63 -3.80 -27.15
N PHE A 53 -5.86 -4.24 -27.38
CA PHE A 53 -6.16 -5.35 -28.27
C PHE A 53 -6.64 -4.79 -29.61
N PRO A 54 -6.04 -5.21 -30.74
CA PRO A 54 -6.56 -4.82 -32.05
C PRO A 54 -7.92 -5.47 -32.29
N GLU A 55 -8.89 -4.71 -32.83
CA GLU A 55 -10.29 -5.15 -33.03
C GLU A 55 -10.43 -6.32 -34.01
N ASP A 56 -9.43 -6.55 -34.87
CA ASP A 56 -9.37 -7.60 -35.90
C ASP A 56 -8.55 -8.84 -35.47
N GLY A 57 -8.10 -8.89 -34.21
CA GLY A 57 -7.30 -10.00 -33.69
C GLY A 57 -8.10 -11.30 -33.58
N SER A 58 -7.49 -12.43 -33.98
CA SER A 58 -8.07 -13.75 -33.70
C SER A 58 -8.12 -14.01 -32.19
N ARG A 59 -9.06 -14.85 -31.75
CA ARG A 59 -9.23 -15.22 -30.33
C ARG A 59 -7.94 -15.75 -29.72
N GLU A 60 -7.20 -16.59 -30.44
CA GLU A 60 -5.93 -17.18 -30.01
C GLU A 60 -4.85 -16.12 -29.82
N SER A 61 -4.81 -15.12 -30.71
CA SER A 61 -3.89 -13.97 -30.60
C SER A 61 -4.19 -13.14 -29.36
N VAL A 62 -5.47 -12.87 -29.08
CA VAL A 62 -5.90 -12.14 -27.88
C VAL A 62 -5.53 -12.91 -26.60
N LEU A 63 -5.80 -14.22 -26.54
CA LEU A 63 -5.44 -15.04 -25.38
C LEU A 63 -3.93 -15.07 -25.12
N ALA A 64 -3.12 -15.20 -26.17
CA ALA A 64 -1.65 -15.15 -26.05
C ALA A 64 -1.16 -13.79 -25.52
N GLN A 65 -1.80 -12.69 -25.95
CA GLN A 65 -1.50 -11.34 -25.43
C GLN A 65 -1.91 -11.18 -23.96
N VAL A 66 -3.10 -11.66 -23.57
CA VAL A 66 -3.58 -11.63 -22.18
C VAL A 66 -2.61 -12.40 -21.27
N LYS A 67 -2.19 -13.60 -21.67
CA LYS A 67 -1.23 -14.40 -20.91
C LYS A 67 0.12 -13.68 -20.76
N SER A 68 0.65 -13.13 -21.86
CA SER A 68 1.91 -12.38 -21.84
C SER A 68 1.84 -11.15 -20.93
N ALA A 69 0.69 -10.47 -20.94
CA ALA A 69 0.45 -9.33 -20.09
C ALA A 69 0.31 -9.70 -18.61
N TYR A 70 -0.37 -10.80 -18.30
CA TYR A 70 -0.46 -11.36 -16.96
C TYR A 70 0.93 -11.65 -16.38
N GLU A 71 1.77 -12.38 -17.13
CA GLU A 71 3.13 -12.71 -16.70
C GLU A 71 4.00 -11.45 -16.50
N TRP A 72 3.86 -10.46 -17.39
CA TRP A 72 4.53 -9.17 -17.24
C TRP A 72 4.11 -8.45 -15.95
N ALA A 73 2.80 -8.30 -15.73
CA ALA A 73 2.29 -7.62 -14.55
C ALA A 73 2.68 -8.35 -13.25
N LYS A 74 2.57 -9.68 -13.22
CA LYS A 74 3.02 -10.51 -12.08
C LYS A 74 4.50 -10.27 -11.76
N LYS A 75 5.36 -10.25 -12.79
CA LYS A 75 6.79 -9.97 -12.64
C LYS A 75 7.08 -8.57 -12.10
N GLU A 76 6.37 -7.56 -12.58
CA GLU A 76 6.56 -6.18 -12.10
C GLU A 76 6.05 -6.00 -10.67
N TYR A 77 4.93 -6.62 -10.29
CA TYR A 77 4.48 -6.67 -8.89
C TYR A 77 5.51 -7.34 -7.96
N THR A 78 6.13 -8.45 -8.37
CA THR A 78 7.21 -9.07 -7.59
C THR A 78 8.38 -8.12 -7.38
N LYS A 79 8.79 -7.38 -8.41
CA LYS A 79 9.87 -6.38 -8.28
C LYS A 79 9.48 -5.24 -7.34
N ALA A 80 8.22 -4.77 -7.40
CA ALA A 80 7.73 -3.76 -6.47
C ALA A 80 7.86 -4.23 -5.02
N GLY A 81 7.38 -5.45 -4.72
CA GLY A 81 7.49 -6.05 -3.40
C GLY A 81 8.95 -6.13 -2.89
N MET A 82 9.88 -6.59 -3.75
CA MET A 82 11.31 -6.63 -3.39
C MET A 82 11.87 -5.26 -3.01
N ARG A 83 11.49 -4.19 -3.74
CA ARG A 83 11.96 -2.84 -3.46
C ARG A 83 11.38 -2.30 -2.14
N TYR A 84 10.11 -2.58 -1.84
CA TYR A 84 9.51 -2.20 -0.56
C TYR A 84 10.13 -2.95 0.62
N GLU A 85 10.40 -4.26 0.48
CA GLU A 85 11.12 -5.03 1.50
C GLU A 85 12.55 -4.51 1.74
N GLU A 86 13.26 -4.11 0.70
CA GLU A 86 14.58 -3.47 0.82
C GLU A 86 14.49 -2.12 1.52
N ALA A 87 13.48 -1.29 1.22
CA ALA A 87 13.25 -0.03 1.91
C ALA A 87 13.04 -0.24 3.42
N MET A 88 12.25 -1.24 3.80
CA MET A 88 11.99 -1.58 5.21
C MET A 88 13.21 -2.15 5.94
N LYS A 89 14.12 -2.83 5.23
CA LYS A 89 15.40 -3.26 5.82
C LYS A 89 16.30 -2.07 6.15
N ILE A 90 16.24 -1.02 5.34
CA ILE A 90 16.96 0.23 5.61
C ILE A 90 16.28 0.99 6.73
N LYS A 91 14.94 1.15 6.71
CA LYS A 91 14.18 1.87 7.73
C LYS A 91 13.04 0.98 8.25
N PRO A 92 13.21 0.30 9.40
CA PRO A 92 12.20 -0.60 9.95
C PRO A 92 10.92 0.10 10.42
N ASP A 93 11.03 1.36 10.86
CA ASP A 93 9.93 2.25 11.28
C ASP A 93 9.37 3.03 10.08
N PHE A 94 8.97 2.32 9.02
CA PHE A 94 8.50 2.90 7.76
C PHE A 94 7.13 2.33 7.37
N TYR A 95 6.08 2.93 7.95
CA TYR A 95 4.69 2.47 7.78
C TYR A 95 4.25 2.51 6.32
N GLU A 96 4.69 3.50 5.53
CA GLU A 96 4.38 3.56 4.09
C GLU A 96 4.91 2.34 3.33
N GLY A 97 6.04 1.77 3.77
CA GLY A 97 6.59 0.54 3.20
C GLY A 97 5.67 -0.66 3.42
N LEU A 98 5.09 -0.79 4.61
CA LEU A 98 4.11 -1.83 4.94
C LEU A 98 2.82 -1.65 4.13
N LEU A 99 2.28 -0.44 4.09
CA LEU A 99 1.07 -0.13 3.30
C LEU A 99 1.27 -0.42 1.82
N ALA A 100 2.45 -0.08 1.26
CA ALA A 100 2.77 -0.38 -0.13
C ALA A 100 2.93 -1.87 -0.40
N LEU A 101 3.48 -2.65 0.53
CA LEU A 101 3.46 -4.12 0.45
C LEU A 101 2.02 -4.65 0.45
N GLY A 102 1.17 -4.14 1.34
CA GLY A 102 -0.25 -4.48 1.38
C GLY A 102 -0.92 -4.23 0.03
N GLN A 103 -0.73 -3.03 -0.52
CA GLN A 103 -1.28 -2.65 -1.81
C GLN A 103 -0.76 -3.52 -2.96
N GLN A 104 0.54 -3.81 -2.97
CA GLN A 104 1.17 -4.67 -3.97
C GLN A 104 0.53 -6.07 -3.97
N LYS A 105 0.38 -6.68 -2.78
CA LYS A 105 -0.19 -8.02 -2.63
C LYS A 105 -1.66 -8.04 -3.00
N PHE A 106 -2.41 -7.02 -2.60
CA PHE A 106 -3.80 -6.83 -2.98
C PHE A 106 -3.98 -6.77 -4.50
N GLU A 107 -3.22 -5.93 -5.19
CA GLU A 107 -3.33 -5.82 -6.66
C GLU A 107 -2.87 -7.10 -7.38
N GLN A 108 -1.86 -7.79 -6.83
CA GLN A 108 -1.44 -9.09 -7.34
C GLN A 108 -2.54 -10.16 -7.16
N ALA A 109 -3.26 -10.15 -6.03
CA ALA A 109 -4.39 -11.04 -5.79
C ALA A 109 -5.49 -10.80 -6.83
N LYS A 110 -5.86 -9.54 -7.07
CA LYS A 110 -6.83 -9.15 -8.11
C LYS A 110 -6.39 -9.61 -9.50
N LEU A 111 -5.11 -9.41 -9.84
CA LEU A 111 -4.57 -9.85 -11.13
C LEU A 111 -4.72 -11.37 -11.31
N CYS A 112 -4.30 -12.16 -10.30
CA CYS A 112 -4.40 -13.61 -10.32
C CYS A 112 -5.87 -14.07 -10.41
N TRP A 113 -6.76 -13.45 -9.65
CA TRP A 113 -8.18 -13.77 -9.66
C TRP A 113 -8.85 -13.47 -11.01
N CYS A 114 -8.63 -12.27 -11.56
CA CYS A 114 -9.17 -11.88 -12.87
C CYS A 114 -8.68 -12.80 -13.99
N HIS A 115 -7.39 -13.16 -13.98
CA HIS A 115 -6.83 -14.10 -14.95
C HIS A 115 -7.46 -15.49 -14.80
N ALA A 116 -7.64 -15.98 -13.58
CA ALA A 116 -8.27 -17.28 -13.30
C ALA A 116 -9.72 -17.33 -13.78
N ILE A 117 -10.53 -16.31 -13.49
CA ILE A 117 -11.92 -16.23 -13.99
C ILE A 117 -11.94 -16.13 -15.51
N GLY A 118 -11.06 -15.31 -16.10
CA GLY A 118 -10.97 -15.16 -17.55
C GLY A 118 -10.71 -16.48 -18.26
N ILE A 119 -9.83 -17.32 -17.70
CA ILE A 119 -9.58 -18.69 -18.19
C ILE A 119 -10.74 -19.64 -17.87
N LYS A 120 -11.38 -19.52 -16.69
CA LYS A 120 -12.55 -20.35 -16.33
C LYS A 120 -13.69 -20.21 -17.33
N ILE A 121 -13.97 -18.98 -17.78
CA ILE A 121 -15.00 -18.72 -18.80
C ILE A 121 -14.65 -19.43 -20.13
N ASP A 122 -13.35 -19.66 -20.39
CA ASP A 122 -12.85 -20.29 -21.61
C ASP A 122 -12.77 -21.84 -21.53
N VAL A 123 -12.40 -22.40 -20.35
CA VAL A 123 -12.06 -23.84 -20.17
C VAL A 123 -12.96 -24.57 -19.16
N GLY A 124 -13.80 -23.86 -18.40
CA GLY A 124 -14.80 -24.43 -17.50
C GLY A 124 -14.32 -24.87 -16.12
N ILE A 125 -13.03 -24.70 -15.78
CA ILE A 125 -12.43 -25.15 -14.50
C ILE A 125 -11.57 -24.01 -13.92
N VAL A 126 -11.70 -23.73 -12.61
CA VAL A 126 -10.68 -22.98 -11.84
C VAL A 126 -9.81 -24.03 -11.15
N GLU A 127 -8.50 -24.00 -11.41
CA GLU A 127 -7.58 -24.89 -10.70
C GLU A 127 -7.56 -24.53 -9.21
N SER A 128 -7.73 -25.54 -8.33
CA SER A 128 -7.81 -25.31 -6.88
C SER A 128 -6.58 -24.61 -6.30
N GLY A 129 -5.42 -24.77 -6.96
CA GLY A 129 -4.17 -24.09 -6.57
C GLY A 129 -4.22 -22.56 -6.76
N THR A 130 -4.97 -22.06 -7.75
CA THR A 130 -5.07 -20.61 -8.00
C THR A 130 -5.91 -19.91 -6.92
N SER A 131 -6.99 -20.53 -6.47
CA SER A 131 -7.80 -20.00 -5.37
C SER A 131 -6.99 -19.88 -4.07
N GLN A 132 -6.15 -20.88 -3.77
CA GLN A 132 -5.28 -20.84 -2.60
C GLN A 132 -4.21 -19.73 -2.70
N GLU A 133 -3.58 -19.54 -3.87
CA GLU A 133 -2.62 -18.45 -4.09
C GLU A 133 -3.27 -17.07 -3.91
N VAL A 134 -4.49 -16.88 -4.41
CA VAL A 134 -5.25 -15.62 -4.28
C VAL A 134 -5.57 -15.32 -2.82
N LEU A 135 -6.10 -16.28 -2.06
CA LEU A 135 -6.43 -16.10 -0.65
C LEU A 135 -5.18 -15.82 0.20
N GLU A 136 -4.08 -16.50 -0.08
CA GLU A 136 -2.79 -16.26 0.58
C GLU A 136 -2.25 -14.84 0.32
N LEU A 137 -2.45 -14.31 -0.90
CA LEU A 137 -2.10 -12.92 -1.21
C LEU A 137 -2.98 -11.94 -0.44
N TYR A 138 -4.29 -12.19 -0.31
CA TYR A 138 -5.19 -11.37 0.51
C TYR A 138 -4.80 -11.39 1.99
N ASN A 139 -4.49 -12.55 2.57
CA ASN A 139 -4.01 -12.66 3.95
C ASN A 139 -2.75 -11.82 4.18
N LYS A 140 -1.77 -11.92 3.28
CA LYS A 140 -0.53 -11.12 3.36
C LYS A 140 -0.78 -9.64 3.19
N ALA A 141 -1.74 -9.29 2.33
CA ALA A 141 -2.10 -7.90 2.09
C ALA A 141 -2.72 -7.29 3.35
N GLU A 142 -3.63 -8.02 3.99
CA GLU A 142 -4.30 -7.60 5.23
C GLU A 142 -3.32 -7.50 6.41
N ASP A 143 -2.45 -8.49 6.62
CA ASP A 143 -1.38 -8.41 7.65
C ASP A 143 -0.51 -7.16 7.47
N SER A 144 -0.18 -6.83 6.22
CA SER A 144 0.62 -5.64 5.91
C SER A 144 -0.16 -4.35 6.18
N MET A 145 -1.47 -4.30 5.91
CA MET A 145 -2.31 -3.14 6.24
C MET A 145 -2.44 -2.96 7.75
N GLU A 146 -2.72 -4.02 8.49
CA GLU A 146 -2.86 -3.99 9.95
C GLU A 146 -1.57 -3.50 10.61
N ARG A 147 -0.44 -4.10 10.26
CA ARG A 147 0.87 -3.69 10.80
C ARG A 147 1.26 -2.27 10.38
N GLY A 148 0.89 -1.87 9.16
CA GLY A 148 1.09 -0.51 8.67
C GLY A 148 0.28 0.51 9.46
N MET A 149 -0.99 0.21 9.75
CA MET A 149 -1.85 1.06 10.58
C MET A 149 -1.34 1.16 12.01
N GLN A 150 -0.99 0.05 12.65
CA GLN A 150 -0.44 0.03 14.01
C GLN A 150 0.82 0.91 14.12
N MET A 151 1.74 0.78 13.16
CA MET A 151 2.96 1.59 13.12
C MET A 151 2.67 3.08 12.90
N TRP A 152 1.67 3.40 12.08
CA TRP A 152 1.22 4.77 11.88
C TRP A 152 0.64 5.37 13.17
N GLU A 153 -0.23 4.63 13.88
CA GLU A 153 -0.84 5.06 15.14
C GLU A 153 0.22 5.29 16.23
N GLU A 154 1.19 4.38 16.36
CA GLU A 154 2.32 4.55 17.29
C GLU A 154 3.16 5.80 16.96
N MET A 155 3.39 6.06 15.66
CA MET A 155 4.15 7.23 15.21
C MET A 155 3.38 8.54 15.46
N GLU A 156 2.07 8.54 15.22
CA GLU A 156 1.18 9.67 15.50
C GLU A 156 1.12 9.96 17.00
N GLU A 157 0.98 8.92 17.85
CA GLU A 157 1.01 9.06 19.31
C GLU A 157 2.34 9.66 19.80
N GLN A 158 3.48 9.18 19.28
CA GLN A 158 4.79 9.75 19.61
C GLN A 158 4.90 11.21 19.19
N CYS A 159 4.38 11.57 18.01
CA CYS A 159 4.35 12.95 17.52
C CYS A 159 3.50 13.85 18.43
N LEU A 160 2.29 13.41 18.82
CA LEU A 160 1.40 14.17 19.70
C LEU A 160 1.99 14.39 21.10
N ASN A 161 2.78 13.44 21.58
CA ASN A 161 3.45 13.53 22.87
C ASN A 161 4.79 14.30 22.82
N GLY A 162 5.23 14.77 21.64
CA GLY A 162 6.53 15.43 21.46
C GLY A 162 7.72 14.51 21.70
N LEU A 163 7.52 13.20 21.53
CA LEU A 163 8.50 12.14 21.74
C LEU A 163 9.14 11.66 20.44
N SER A 164 8.79 12.28 19.30
CA SER A 164 9.28 11.84 18.01
C SER A 164 10.79 12.09 17.87
N LYS A 165 11.44 11.27 17.06
CA LYS A 165 12.87 11.45 16.72
C LYS A 165 13.11 12.83 16.09
N PHE A 166 12.13 13.33 15.34
CA PHE A 166 12.15 14.66 14.73
C PHE A 166 12.13 15.78 15.77
N ASP A 167 11.30 15.68 16.81
CA ASP A 167 11.25 16.67 17.90
C ASP A 167 12.57 16.75 18.65
N LYS A 168 13.22 15.59 18.88
CA LYS A 168 14.56 15.54 19.48
C LYS A 168 15.60 16.27 18.62
N TYR A 169 15.64 15.99 17.31
CA TYR A 169 16.57 16.67 16.41
C TYR A 169 16.31 18.17 16.33
N LYS A 170 15.03 18.56 16.29
CA LYS A 170 14.63 19.96 16.30
C LYS A 170 15.15 20.68 17.55
N SER A 171 15.01 20.07 18.72
CA SER A 171 15.57 20.62 19.97
C SER A 171 17.10 20.74 19.92
N GLN A 172 17.81 19.74 19.37
CA GLN A 172 19.26 19.79 19.20
C GLN A 172 19.70 20.90 18.23
N LEU A 173 19.06 21.01 17.06
CA LEU A 173 19.36 22.04 16.07
C LEU A 173 19.07 23.45 16.60
N GLN A 174 18.01 23.63 17.39
CA GLN A 174 17.72 24.89 18.05
C GLN A 174 18.82 25.31 19.04
N LYS A 175 19.36 24.37 19.82
CA LYS A 175 20.49 24.64 20.73
C LYS A 175 21.75 25.08 19.97
N MET A 176 21.91 24.61 18.74
CA MET A 176 23.05 24.95 17.87
C MET A 176 22.82 26.21 17.00
N GLY A 177 21.63 26.83 17.05
CA GLY A 177 21.27 27.96 16.17
C GLY A 177 21.09 27.58 14.70
N LEU A 178 20.71 26.32 14.44
CA LEU A 178 20.50 25.72 13.12
C LEU A 178 19.01 25.38 12.86
N ASP A 179 18.10 26.05 13.57
CA ASP A 179 16.65 25.85 13.51
C ASP A 179 16.05 26.11 12.12
N GLY A 180 16.69 26.92 11.28
CA GLY A 180 16.26 27.19 9.90
C GLY A 180 16.59 26.11 8.87
N LEU A 181 17.26 25.00 9.24
CA LEU A 181 17.70 23.98 8.26
C LEU A 181 16.54 23.17 7.68
N PHE A 182 15.47 22.98 8.46
CA PHE A 182 14.30 22.20 8.06
C PHE A 182 13.04 23.07 8.12
N LYS A 183 12.15 22.87 7.15
CA LYS A 183 10.87 23.57 7.12
C LYS A 183 9.89 22.87 8.05
N ASP A 184 9.42 23.58 9.05
CA ASP A 184 8.35 23.11 9.92
C ASP A 184 6.99 23.21 9.22
N ALA A 185 6.18 22.14 9.33
CA ALA A 185 4.75 22.25 9.15
C ALA A 185 4.15 22.92 10.39
N SER A 186 3.12 23.74 10.19
CA SER A 186 2.34 24.26 11.32
C SER A 186 1.60 23.12 12.03
N PRO A 187 1.21 23.28 13.32
CA PRO A 187 0.45 22.26 14.03
C PRO A 187 -0.88 21.90 13.34
N GLU A 188 -1.52 22.86 12.70
CA GLU A 188 -2.76 22.66 11.93
C GLU A 188 -2.49 21.81 10.67
N GLU A 189 -1.45 22.14 9.92
CA GLU A 189 -1.03 21.36 8.73
C GLU A 189 -0.63 19.92 9.13
N ALA A 190 0.05 19.73 10.26
CA ALA A 190 0.44 18.41 10.76
C ALA A 190 -0.78 17.58 11.16
N ALA A 191 -1.76 18.17 11.85
CA ALA A 191 -3.00 17.50 12.23
C ALA A 191 -3.85 17.13 11.00
N GLU A 192 -3.93 18.02 10.00
CA GLU A 192 -4.63 17.74 8.75
C GLU A 192 -3.94 16.60 7.97
N GLN A 193 -2.61 16.61 7.88
CA GLN A 193 -1.86 15.53 7.25
C GLN A 193 -2.08 14.19 7.95
N ALA A 194 -2.11 14.18 9.27
CA ALA A 194 -2.33 12.96 10.04
C ALA A 194 -3.74 12.39 9.82
N ALA A 195 -4.77 13.24 9.91
CA ALA A 195 -6.15 12.83 9.63
C ALA A 195 -6.33 12.33 8.19
N ASN A 196 -5.71 13.00 7.22
CA ASN A 196 -5.73 12.59 5.82
C ASN A 196 -5.04 11.24 5.59
N MET A 197 -3.94 10.97 6.30
CA MET A 197 -3.22 9.70 6.21
C MET A 197 -4.06 8.56 6.79
N SER A 198 -4.59 8.72 8.01
CA SER A 198 -5.48 7.75 8.65
C SER A 198 -6.68 7.41 7.76
N SER A 199 -7.35 8.42 7.19
CA SER A 199 -8.47 8.22 6.26
C SER A 199 -8.05 7.42 5.02
N GLN A 200 -6.88 7.71 4.43
CA GLN A 200 -6.38 6.98 3.25
C GLN A 200 -6.04 5.53 3.57
N ILE A 201 -5.45 5.24 4.73
CA ILE A 201 -5.15 3.87 5.16
C ILE A 201 -6.44 3.06 5.31
N TYR A 202 -7.42 3.63 6.02
CA TYR A 202 -8.72 2.99 6.21
C TYR A 202 -9.47 2.75 4.90
N LEU A 203 -9.46 3.73 3.98
CA LEU A 203 -10.06 3.58 2.67
C LEU A 203 -9.45 2.42 1.88
N LEU A 204 -8.11 2.31 1.92
CA LEU A 204 -7.37 1.26 1.23
C LEU A 204 -7.68 -0.12 1.82
N TRP A 205 -7.69 -0.22 3.15
CA TRP A 205 -7.99 -1.45 3.87
C TRP A 205 -9.43 -1.89 3.63
N GLY A 206 -10.40 -0.97 3.70
CA GLY A 206 -11.79 -1.25 3.35
C GLY A 206 -11.95 -1.77 1.93
N THR A 207 -11.24 -1.18 0.96
CA THR A 207 -11.26 -1.60 -0.44
C THR A 207 -10.69 -3.02 -0.62
N LEU A 208 -9.60 -3.32 0.08
CA LEU A 208 -8.99 -4.66 0.07
C LEU A 208 -9.98 -5.71 0.58
N LEU A 209 -10.63 -5.45 1.72
CA LEU A 209 -11.58 -6.37 2.35
C LEU A 209 -12.86 -6.54 1.51
N TYR A 210 -13.35 -5.47 0.89
CA TYR A 210 -14.49 -5.56 -0.02
C TYR A 210 -14.21 -6.48 -1.21
N GLU A 211 -13.05 -6.33 -1.83
CA GLU A 211 -12.69 -7.15 -2.98
C GLU A 211 -12.42 -8.60 -2.56
N ARG A 212 -11.84 -8.81 -1.37
CA ARG A 212 -11.69 -10.14 -0.76
C ARG A 212 -13.04 -10.81 -0.55
N SER A 213 -14.04 -10.11 0.00
CA SER A 213 -15.38 -10.68 0.21
C SER A 213 -16.06 -11.08 -1.10
N VAL A 214 -15.86 -10.32 -2.18
CA VAL A 214 -16.33 -10.70 -3.53
C VAL A 214 -15.67 -12.00 -4.01
N VAL A 215 -14.37 -12.18 -3.77
CA VAL A 215 -13.67 -13.44 -4.12
C VAL A 215 -14.18 -14.60 -3.27
N GLU A 216 -14.26 -14.42 -1.95
CA GLU A 216 -14.71 -15.45 -1.01
C GLU A 216 -16.15 -15.88 -1.28
N TYR A 217 -17.05 -14.95 -1.61
CA TYR A 217 -18.42 -15.25 -2.02
C TYR A 217 -18.46 -16.13 -3.27
N LYS A 218 -17.67 -15.80 -4.29
CA LYS A 218 -17.58 -16.58 -5.54
C LYS A 218 -16.92 -17.95 -5.35
N LEU A 219 -16.18 -18.14 -4.27
CA LEU A 219 -15.60 -19.41 -3.85
C LEU A 219 -16.49 -20.17 -2.85
N GLU A 220 -17.68 -19.63 -2.54
CA GLU A 220 -18.64 -20.21 -1.57
C GLU A 220 -18.05 -20.37 -0.16
N LEU A 221 -17.11 -19.50 0.22
CA LEU A 221 -16.47 -19.51 1.54
C LEU A 221 -17.31 -18.71 2.54
N PRO A 222 -17.65 -19.25 3.73
CA PRO A 222 -18.57 -18.59 4.67
C PRO A 222 -18.02 -17.30 5.28
N THR A 223 -16.73 -17.02 5.15
CA THR A 223 -16.05 -15.85 5.72
C THR A 223 -16.35 -14.54 4.96
N TRP A 224 -17.01 -14.62 3.79
CA TRP A 224 -17.26 -13.43 2.97
C TRP A 224 -18.12 -12.37 3.66
N GLU A 225 -19.05 -12.78 4.53
CA GLU A 225 -19.95 -11.86 5.26
C GLU A 225 -19.17 -11.02 6.27
N GLU A 226 -18.35 -11.67 7.11
CA GLU A 226 -17.46 -11.02 8.07
C GLU A 226 -16.49 -10.07 7.35
N CYS A 227 -15.91 -10.52 6.24
CA CYS A 227 -15.00 -9.69 5.45
C CYS A 227 -15.69 -8.43 4.88
N LEU A 228 -16.96 -8.54 4.49
CA LEU A 228 -17.75 -7.39 4.03
C LEU A 228 -18.14 -6.46 5.19
N GLU A 229 -18.47 -7.00 6.37
CA GLU A 229 -18.77 -6.23 7.56
C GLU A 229 -17.57 -5.39 8.01
N VAL A 230 -16.40 -6.02 8.16
CA VAL A 230 -15.16 -5.32 8.53
C VAL A 230 -14.77 -4.29 7.47
N SER A 231 -15.01 -4.58 6.18
CA SER A 231 -14.81 -3.61 5.10
C SER A 231 -15.65 -2.33 5.31
N VAL A 232 -16.93 -2.48 5.68
CA VAL A 232 -17.83 -1.36 5.99
C VAL A 232 -17.30 -0.56 7.17
N GLU A 233 -16.89 -1.21 8.26
CA GLU A 233 -16.28 -0.52 9.42
C GLU A 233 -15.07 0.32 9.00
N LYS A 234 -14.18 -0.21 8.15
CA LYS A 234 -13.03 0.55 7.65
C LYS A 234 -13.46 1.75 6.80
N PHE A 235 -14.50 1.64 5.97
CA PHE A 235 -15.01 2.79 5.23
C PHE A 235 -15.63 3.87 6.13
N GLU A 236 -16.32 3.47 7.20
CA GLU A 236 -16.84 4.41 8.20
C GLU A 236 -15.69 5.16 8.90
N LEU A 237 -14.63 4.44 9.30
CA LEU A 237 -13.41 5.04 9.87
C LEU A 237 -12.68 5.96 8.87
N ALA A 238 -12.75 5.65 7.58
CA ALA A 238 -12.23 6.52 6.53
C ALA A 238 -13.06 7.80 6.32
N GLY A 239 -14.25 7.91 6.91
CA GLY A 239 -15.18 9.03 6.74
C GLY A 239 -16.06 8.92 5.49
N ALA A 240 -16.26 7.72 4.93
CA ALA A 240 -17.15 7.52 3.80
C ALA A 240 -18.61 7.82 4.18
N SER A 241 -19.38 8.37 3.24
CA SER A 241 -20.78 8.69 3.52
C SER A 241 -21.63 7.42 3.63
N PRO A 242 -22.69 7.40 4.47
CA PRO A 242 -23.61 6.27 4.54
C PRO A 242 -24.25 5.92 3.19
N THR A 243 -24.44 6.92 2.32
CA THR A 243 -24.94 6.74 0.96
C THR A 243 -23.97 5.94 0.10
N ASP A 244 -22.68 6.28 0.13
CA ASP A 244 -21.66 5.58 -0.66
C ASP A 244 -21.48 4.14 -0.17
N ILE A 245 -21.47 3.94 1.15
CA ILE A 245 -21.44 2.61 1.77
C ILE A 245 -22.65 1.77 1.34
N ALA A 246 -23.86 2.34 1.37
CA ALA A 246 -25.06 1.63 0.94
C ALA A 246 -25.02 1.24 -0.55
N VAL A 247 -24.49 2.10 -1.42
CA VAL A 247 -24.28 1.80 -2.84
C VAL A 247 -23.27 0.67 -3.02
N MET A 248 -22.16 0.71 -2.28
CA MET A 248 -21.13 -0.33 -2.32
C MET A 248 -21.67 -1.70 -1.89
N ILE A 249 -22.40 -1.77 -0.78
CA ILE A 249 -23.05 -3.00 -0.31
C ILE A 249 -24.01 -3.52 -1.38
N LYS A 250 -24.86 -2.66 -1.94
CA LYS A 250 -25.80 -3.04 -3.01
C LYS A 250 -25.10 -3.62 -4.24
N ASN A 251 -23.91 -3.13 -4.58
CA ASN A 251 -23.13 -3.59 -5.73
C ASN A 251 -22.38 -4.91 -5.48
N HIS A 252 -22.31 -5.38 -4.23
CA HIS A 252 -21.64 -6.63 -3.90
C HIS A 252 -22.33 -7.82 -4.61
N SER A 253 -21.53 -8.78 -5.09
CA SER A 253 -22.04 -9.89 -5.92
C SER A 253 -23.06 -10.79 -5.23
N SER A 254 -23.08 -10.82 -3.89
CA SER A 254 -24.09 -11.57 -3.12
C SER A 254 -25.52 -11.04 -3.29
N ASN A 255 -25.68 -9.81 -3.76
CA ASN A 255 -26.99 -9.18 -3.98
C ASN A 255 -27.55 -9.40 -5.41
N GLN A 256 -26.86 -10.15 -6.28
CA GLN A 256 -27.26 -10.33 -7.69
C GLN A 256 -28.51 -11.21 -7.92
N THR A 257 -29.16 -11.71 -6.88
CA THR A 257 -30.54 -12.24 -6.99
C THR A 257 -31.59 -11.16 -7.35
N ALA A 258 -31.20 -9.88 -7.43
CA ALA A 258 -32.11 -8.77 -7.75
C ALA A 258 -32.18 -8.37 -9.25
N LEU A 259 -31.38 -8.95 -10.16
CA LEU A 259 -31.28 -8.49 -11.55
C LEU A 259 -31.44 -9.53 -12.67
N GLU A 260 -31.68 -10.82 -12.36
CA GLU A 260 -32.03 -11.84 -13.37
C GLU A 260 -33.55 -11.91 -13.71
N GLY A 261 -34.31 -10.89 -13.35
CA GLY A 261 -35.73 -10.77 -13.70
C GLY A 261 -35.96 -9.91 -14.94
N LYS A 262 -36.21 -10.57 -16.09
CA LYS A 262 -36.81 -10.08 -17.36
C LYS A 262 -35.86 -10.02 -18.57
N ILE A 263 -35.58 -11.19 -19.14
CA ILE A 263 -35.61 -11.32 -20.60
C ILE A 263 -36.93 -12.03 -20.92
N GLN A 264 -37.95 -11.24 -21.25
CA GLN A 264 -39.16 -11.73 -21.87
C GLN A 264 -38.80 -12.19 -23.28
N THR A 265 -38.88 -13.49 -23.52
CA THR A 265 -38.83 -14.05 -24.87
C THR A 265 -40.10 -13.62 -25.61
N PRO A 266 -40.00 -13.00 -26.79
CA PRO A 266 -41.17 -12.83 -27.65
C PRO A 266 -41.39 -14.16 -28.41
N THR A 267 -42.54 -14.77 -28.15
CA THR A 267 -43.22 -15.71 -29.07
C THR A 267 -43.65 -15.00 -30.34
#